data_AF-A0A7C5T9C9-F1
#
_entry.id   AF-A0A7C5T9C9-F1
#
_cell.length_a   1.000
_cell.length_b   1.000
_cell.length_c   1.000
_cell.angle_alpha   90.00
_cell.angle_beta   90.00
_cell.angle_gamma   90.00
#
_symmetry.space_group_name_H-M   'P 1'
#
loop_
_entity.id
_entity.type
_entity.pdbx_description
1 polymer ?
#
loop_
_entity_poly.entity_id
_entity_poly.type
_entity_poly.pdbx_seq_one_letter_code
_entity_poly.pdbx_strand_id
1 'polypeptide(L)'
;MRIIELILGFIFFSSIIILNSIITRELIIRTKNKGSPKAIMFIVYPFKFLFYVVVIFGVQKFIGITQWFLIGMIISVLAFTLFILFKQFKLK
;
A
#
# COMPACT_ATOMS: atom_id res chain seq x y z
N MET A 1 -22.45 -11.07 -5.12
CA MET A 1 -22.05 -9.71 -4.69
C MET A 1 -20.90 -9.72 -3.68
N ARG A 2 -21.04 -10.39 -2.53
CA ARG A 2 -20.00 -10.47 -1.46
C ARG A 2 -18.60 -10.92 -1.93
N ILE A 3 -18.51 -11.96 -2.77
CA ILE A 3 -17.22 -12.46 -3.30
C ILE A 3 -16.57 -11.42 -4.23
N ILE A 4 -17.37 -10.71 -5.02
CA ILE A 4 -16.88 -9.67 -5.94
C ILE A 4 -16.31 -8.51 -5.14
N GLU A 5 -16.99 -8.07 -4.08
CA GLU A 5 -16.50 -7.01 -3.17
C GLU A 5 -15.18 -7.40 -2.48
N LEU A 6 -15.06 -8.66 -2.06
CA LEU A 6 -13.83 -9.17 -1.47
C LEU A 6 -12.68 -9.16 -2.48
N ILE A 7 -12.92 -9.64 -3.70
CA ILE A 7 -11.92 -9.65 -4.78
C ILE A 7 -11.52 -8.22 -5.13
N LEU A 8 -12.48 -7.30 -5.26
CA LEU A 8 -12.21 -5.89 -5.52
C LEU A 8 -11.37 -5.26 -4.41
N GLY A 9 -11.72 -5.49 -3.14
CA GLY A 9 -10.96 -5.01 -1.99
C GLY A 9 -9.54 -5.54 -1.96
N PHE A 10 -9.38 -6.84 -2.24
CA PHE A 10 -8.07 -7.48 -2.32
C PHE A 10 -7.20 -6.91 -3.45
N ILE A 11 -7.72 -6.87 -4.69
CA ILE A 11 -6.97 -6.40 -5.86
C ILE A 11 -6.60 -4.93 -5.69
N PHE A 12 -7.57 -4.09 -5.35
CA PHE A 12 -7.38 -2.67 -5.20
C PHE A 12 -6.32 -2.33 -4.14
N PHE A 13 -6.42 -2.93 -2.96
CA PHE A 13 -5.47 -2.66 -1.89
C PHE A 13 -4.08 -3.23 -2.19
N SER A 14 -4.00 -4.39 -2.85
CA SER A 14 -2.73 -4.96 -3.29
C SER A 14 -2.02 -4.04 -4.29
N SER A 15 -2.75 -3.47 -5.25
CA SER A 15 -2.20 -2.50 -6.21
C SER A 15 -1.62 -1.27 -5.51
N ILE A 16 -2.31 -0.76 -4.49
CA ILE A 16 -1.85 0.40 -3.70
C ILE A 16 -0.57 0.06 -2.93
N ILE A 17 -0.52 -1.10 -2.28
CA ILE A 17 0.65 -1.55 -1.53
C ILE A 17 1.86 -1.68 -2.47
N ILE A 18 1.68 -2.30 -3.64
CA ILE A 18 2.72 -2.45 -4.65
C ILE A 18 3.20 -1.09 -5.14
N LEU A 19 2.28 -0.18 -5.49
CA LEU A 19 2.61 1.17 -5.94
C LEU A 19 3.40 1.94 -4.87
N ASN A 20 2.96 1.91 -3.61
CA ASN A 20 3.67 2.54 -2.51
C ASN A 20 5.05 1.93 -2.31
N SER A 21 5.21 0.61 -2.44
CA SER A 21 6.50 -0.07 -2.36
C SER A 21 7.47 0.40 -3.46
N ILE A 22 7.00 0.51 -4.70
CA ILE A 22 7.80 1.00 -5.84
C ILE A 22 8.22 2.46 -5.61
N ILE A 23 7.28 3.33 -5.27
CA ILE A 23 7.54 4.75 -5.01
C ILE A 23 8.55 4.91 -3.86
N THR A 24 8.38 4.13 -2.79
CA THR A 24 9.29 4.13 -1.63
C THR A 24 10.69 3.69 -2.03
N ARG A 25 10.81 2.62 -2.83
CA ARG A 25 12.10 2.12 -3.31
C ARG A 25 12.82 3.18 -4.15
N GLU A 26 12.13 3.78 -5.10
CA GLU A 26 12.69 4.86 -5.94
C GLU A 26 13.12 6.07 -5.11
N LEU A 27 12.29 6.48 -4.15
CA LEU A 27 12.63 7.58 -3.24
C LEU A 27 13.85 7.26 -2.39
N ILE A 28 13.98 6.04 -1.86
CA ILE A 28 15.14 5.62 -1.07
C ILE A 28 16.41 5.62 -1.93
N ILE A 29 16.35 5.09 -3.16
CA ILE A 29 17.51 5.09 -4.07
C ILE A 29 17.95 6.53 -4.39
N ARG A 30 17.00 7.41 -4.70
CA ARG A 30 17.29 8.82 -5.01
C ARG A 30 17.82 9.61 -3.81
N THR A 31 17.27 9.37 -2.61
CA THR A 31 17.73 10.04 -1.38
C THR A 31 19.10 9.55 -0.92
N LYS A 32 19.40 8.25 -1.09
CA LYS A 32 20.72 7.69 -0.80
C LYS A 32 21.82 8.35 -1.65
N ASN A 33 21.51 8.69 -2.90
CA ASN A 33 22.47 9.35 -3.80
C ASN A 33 22.62 10.86 -3.54
N LYS A 34 21.71 11.53 -2.80
CA LYS A 34 21.68 13.00 -2.63
C LYS A 34 22.10 13.50 -1.24
N GLY A 35 22.59 12.64 -0.35
CA GLY A 35 23.21 13.03 0.93
C GLY A 35 22.26 13.58 2.02
N SER A 36 20.97 13.83 1.74
CA SER A 36 20.00 14.37 2.70
C SER A 36 18.72 13.52 2.83
N PRO A 37 18.82 12.26 3.33
CA PRO A 37 17.69 11.33 3.36
C PRO A 37 16.56 11.73 4.33
N LYS A 38 16.84 12.48 5.39
CA LYS A 38 15.86 12.76 6.46
C LYS A 38 14.77 13.78 6.05
N ALA A 39 15.14 14.87 5.38
CA ALA A 39 14.21 15.93 5.01
C ALA A 39 13.21 15.49 3.93
N ILE A 40 13.68 14.73 2.94
CA ILE A 40 12.84 14.21 1.86
C ILE A 40 11.83 13.19 2.41
N MET A 41 12.25 12.33 3.34
CA MET A 41 11.30 11.42 4.01
C MET A 41 10.22 12.21 4.76
N PHE A 42 10.60 13.27 5.51
CA PHE A 42 9.66 14.07 6.29
C PHE A 42 8.57 14.73 5.44
N ILE A 43 8.88 15.15 4.21
CA ILE A 43 7.90 15.72 3.27
C ILE A 43 7.03 14.63 2.65
N VAL A 44 7.62 13.48 2.28
CA VAL A 44 6.91 12.39 1.58
C VAL A 44 5.84 11.73 2.46
N TYR A 45 6.08 11.57 3.76
CA TYR A 45 5.13 10.91 4.66
C TYR A 45 3.74 11.58 4.69
N PRO A 46 3.62 12.91 4.88
CA PRO A 46 2.37 13.64 4.74
C PRO A 46 1.67 13.42 3.37
N PHE A 47 2.43 13.45 2.26
CA PHE A 47 1.86 13.21 0.93
C PHE A 47 1.34 11.78 0.76
N LYS A 48 2.03 10.78 1.30
CA LYS A 48 1.55 9.40 1.33
C LYS A 48 0.27 9.27 2.15
N PHE A 49 0.22 9.92 3.31
CA PHE A 49 -0.98 9.95 4.14
C PHE A 49 -2.17 10.56 3.38
N LEU A 50 -1.98 11.74 2.76
CA LEU A 50 -2.99 12.37 1.89
C LEU A 50 -3.44 11.46 0.76
N PHE A 51 -2.51 10.76 0.09
CA PHE A 51 -2.83 9.80 -0.95
C PHE A 51 -3.71 8.65 -0.42
N TYR A 52 -3.37 8.05 0.72
CA TYR A 52 -4.19 7.01 1.34
C TYR A 52 -5.58 7.52 1.72
N VAL A 53 -5.67 8.74 2.27
CA VAL A 53 -6.95 9.37 2.62
C VAL A 53 -7.83 9.56 1.38
N VAL A 54 -7.29 10.14 0.30
CA VAL A 54 -8.02 10.31 -0.98
C VAL A 54 -8.50 8.97 -1.52
N VAL A 55 -7.66 7.94 -1.45
CA VAL A 55 -8.00 6.59 -1.90
C VAL A 55 -9.15 6.00 -1.07
N ILE A 56 -9.09 6.11 0.27
CA ILE A 56 -10.16 5.62 1.15
C ILE A 56 -11.48 6.35 0.86
N PHE A 57 -11.46 7.68 0.71
CA PHE A 57 -12.65 8.47 0.36
C PHE A 57 -13.18 8.11 -1.04
N GLY A 58 -12.28 7.87 -1.99
CA GLY A 58 -12.64 7.38 -3.33
C GLY A 58 -13.39 6.06 -3.24
N VAL A 59 -12.81 5.06 -2.60
CA VAL A 59 -13.45 3.73 -2.40
C VAL A 59 -14.80 3.86 -1.72
N GLN A 60 -14.88 4.64 -0.64
CA GLN A 60 -16.12 4.87 0.09
C GLN A 60 -17.22 5.44 -0.81
N LYS A 61 -16.87 6.38 -1.69
CA LYS A 61 -17.81 7.03 -2.61
C LYS A 61 -18.23 6.15 -3.78
N PHE A 62 -17.34 5.31 -4.31
CA PHE A 62 -17.61 4.52 -5.52
C PHE A 62 -18.24 3.15 -5.24
N ILE A 63 -17.82 2.46 -4.19
CA ILE A 63 -18.17 1.05 -3.93
C ILE A 63 -18.97 0.91 -2.64
N GLY A 64 -18.81 1.85 -1.70
CA GLY A 64 -19.23 1.68 -0.31
C GLY A 64 -18.27 0.73 0.42
N ILE A 65 -17.87 1.08 1.65
CA ILE A 65 -17.01 0.22 2.45
C ILE A 65 -17.87 -0.87 3.07
N THR A 66 -18.03 -1.99 2.36
CA THR A 66 -18.68 -3.19 2.92
C THR A 66 -17.71 -3.98 3.79
N GLN A 67 -18.23 -4.78 4.73
CA GLN A 67 -17.41 -5.67 5.56
C GLN A 67 -16.56 -6.63 4.71
N TRP A 68 -17.09 -7.10 3.57
CA TRP A 68 -16.38 -8.02 2.66
C TRP A 68 -15.22 -7.33 1.94
N PHE A 69 -15.38 -6.05 1.58
CA PHE A 69 -14.29 -5.24 1.04
C PHE A 69 -13.15 -5.06 2.06
N LEU A 70 -13.50 -4.75 3.32
CA LEU A 70 -12.52 -4.64 4.41
C LEU A 70 -11.76 -5.95 4.65
N ILE A 71 -12.45 -7.09 4.61
CA ILE A 71 -11.81 -8.41 4.69
C ILE A 71 -10.81 -8.60 3.55
N GLY A 72 -11.18 -8.21 2.32
CA GLY A 72 -10.27 -8.22 1.17
C GLY A 72 -9.01 -7.38 1.39
N MET A 73 -9.15 -6.19 1.98
CA MET A 73 -8.02 -5.33 2.35
C MET A 73 -7.10 -5.99 3.39
N ILE A 74 -7.67 -6.61 4.43
CA ILE A 74 -6.90 -7.31 5.47
C ILE A 74 -6.12 -8.49 4.88
N ILE A 75 -6.76 -9.29 4.02
CA ILE A 75 -6.11 -10.41 3.32
C ILE A 75 -4.95 -9.90 2.46
N SER A 76 -5.12 -8.76 1.78
CA SER A 76 -4.04 -8.13 0.98
C SER A 76 -2.83 -7.76 1.84
N VAL A 77 -3.04 -7.16 3.01
CA VAL A 77 -1.96 -6.84 3.96
C VAL A 77 -1.24 -8.11 4.40
N LEU A 78 -1.98 -9.13 4.84
CA LEU A 78 -1.41 -10.40 5.29
C LEU A 78 -0.60 -11.09 4.19
N ALA A 79 -1.13 -11.15 2.96
CA ALA A 79 -0.44 -11.74 1.81
C ALA A 79 0.87 -11.00 1.52
N PHE A 80 0.86 -9.67 1.57
CA PHE A 80 2.07 -8.87 1.35
C PHE A 80 3.10 -9.02 2.47
N THR A 81 2.67 -9.08 3.73
CA THR A 81 3.55 -9.34 4.87
C THR A 81 4.22 -10.71 4.75
N LEU A 82 3.44 -11.75 4.43
CA LEU A 82 3.97 -13.09 4.17
C LEU A 82 4.97 -13.07 3.02
N PHE A 83 4.65 -12.40 1.91
CA PHE A 83 5.56 -12.25 0.77
C PHE A 83 6.91 -11.60 1.16
N ILE A 84 6.88 -10.53 1.97
CA ILE A 84 8.11 -9.90 2.48
C ILE A 84 8.89 -10.86 3.37
N LEU A 85 8.22 -11.55 4.31
CA LEU A 85 8.86 -12.52 5.19
C LEU A 85 9.55 -13.62 4.38
N PHE A 86 8.84 -14.25 3.44
CA PHE A 86 9.41 -15.26 2.53
C PHE A 86 10.62 -14.72 1.76
N LYS A 87 10.54 -13.49 1.26
CA LYS A 87 11.66 -12.86 0.54
C LYS A 87 12.86 -12.63 1.46
N GLN A 88 12.65 -12.23 2.70
CA GLN A 88 13.73 -12.04 3.69
C GLN A 88 14.39 -13.37 4.08
N PHE A 89 13.61 -14.44 4.28
CA PHE A 89 14.16 -15.77 4.57
C PHE A 89 14.99 -16.33 3.41
N LYS A 90 14.62 -16.07 2.15
CA LYS A 90 15.37 -16.53 0.98
C LYS A 90 16.68 -15.75 0.73
N LEU A 91 16.82 -14.56 1.32
CA LEU A 91 17.99 -13.69 1.16
C LEU A 91 19.02 -13.87 2.30
N LYS A 92 18.76 -14.77 3.25
CA LYS A 92 19.64 -15.11 4.37
C LYS A 92 20.27 -16.48 4.14
#